data_AF-A0A1Z9PJL0-F1
#
_entry.id   AF-A0A1Z9PJL0-F1
#
_cell.length_a   1.000
_cell.length_b   1.000
_cell.length_c   1.000
_cell.angle_alpha   90.00
_cell.angle_beta   90.00
_cell.angle_gamma   90.00
#
_symmetry.space_group_name_H-M   'P 1'
#
loop_
_entity.id
_entity.type
_entity.pdbx_description
1 polymer ?
#
loop_
_entity_poly.entity_id
_entity_poly.type
_entity_poly.pdbx_seq_one_letter_code
_entity_poly.pdbx_strand_id
1 'polypeptide(L)'
;MKPIRKDEQEYLRTYIGRKFDNRRSTLESERQVDVDQEVDKNLSKFRKTLNIEKLIKDVQKANDDYSDFVTNYEHRKATKKNELYKLGNQLQKKLHKWQSIRRWEKSPSFITHNADKNESPVDMDDAIKYIAIVCEEETIKAYDRSKKGQAIRNLDAQKEEAENALYSGGSMVDVRQYIHNIFNTAGIADRVAKSLLMLSK
;
A
#
# COMPACT_ATOMS: atom_id res chain seq x y z
N MET A 1 -62.95 39.10 69.04
CA MET A 1 -62.38 38.25 67.98
C MET A 1 -60.89 38.09 68.29
N LYS A 2 -60.38 36.87 68.52
CA LYS A 2 -58.94 36.66 68.79
C LYS A 2 -58.19 36.64 67.46
N PRO A 3 -57.11 37.43 67.28
CA PRO A 3 -56.29 37.37 66.07
C PRO A 3 -55.54 36.04 65.98
N ILE A 4 -55.38 35.53 64.75
CA ILE A 4 -54.65 34.27 64.45
C ILE A 4 -53.19 34.42 64.88
N ARG A 5 -52.64 33.41 65.56
CA ARG A 5 -51.24 33.41 66.03
C ARG A 5 -50.29 33.29 64.85
N LYS A 6 -49.08 33.86 64.96
CA LYS A 6 -48.10 33.89 63.87
C LYS A 6 -47.78 32.49 63.30
N ASP A 7 -47.66 31.49 64.16
CA ASP A 7 -47.39 30.11 63.75
C ASP A 7 -48.56 29.48 62.98
N GLU A 8 -49.80 29.83 63.34
CA GLU A 8 -51.02 29.42 62.62
C GLU A 8 -51.11 30.11 61.25
N GLN A 9 -50.67 31.36 61.14
CA GLN A 9 -50.57 32.07 59.85
C GLN A 9 -49.52 31.44 58.93
N GLU A 10 -48.35 31.08 59.46
CA GLU A 10 -47.26 30.43 58.70
C GLU A 10 -47.68 29.03 58.22
N TYR A 11 -48.32 28.25 59.08
CA TYR A 11 -48.89 26.96 58.73
C TYR A 11 -49.95 27.10 57.63
N LEU A 12 -50.92 28.00 57.78
CA LEU A 12 -51.96 28.24 56.78
C LEU A 12 -51.36 28.71 55.46
N ARG A 13 -50.36 29.61 55.49
CA ARG A 13 -49.66 30.10 54.29
C ARG A 13 -48.95 28.97 53.54
N THR A 14 -48.24 28.10 54.28
CA THR A 14 -47.55 26.94 53.70
C THR A 14 -48.52 25.90 53.19
N TYR A 15 -49.60 25.62 53.92
CA TYR A 15 -50.66 24.71 53.51
C TYR A 15 -51.37 25.18 52.24
N ILE A 16 -51.71 26.47 52.18
CA ILE A 16 -52.27 27.11 50.99
C ILE A 16 -51.29 26.99 49.83
N GLY A 17 -50.02 27.40 50.01
CA GLY A 17 -48.98 27.28 48.99
C GLY A 17 -48.90 25.87 48.41
N ARG A 18 -48.74 24.85 49.26
CA ARG A 18 -48.70 23.44 48.83
C ARG A 18 -49.94 23.00 48.07
N LYS A 19 -51.14 23.41 48.49
CA LYS A 19 -52.38 23.05 47.79
C LYS A 19 -52.46 23.68 46.41
N PHE A 20 -52.07 24.94 46.27
CA PHE A 20 -52.01 25.63 44.98
C PHE A 20 -50.90 25.07 44.08
N ASP A 21 -49.72 24.78 44.62
CA ASP A 21 -48.60 24.18 43.89
C ASP A 21 -48.96 22.78 43.38
N ASN A 22 -49.57 21.94 44.22
CA ASN A 22 -50.05 20.62 43.79
C ASN A 22 -51.09 20.73 42.68
N ARG A 23 -52.06 21.64 42.80
CA ARG A 23 -53.08 21.85 41.76
C ARG A 23 -52.46 22.37 40.47
N ARG A 24 -51.49 23.29 40.56
CA ARG A 24 -50.73 23.80 39.41
C ARG A 24 -49.97 22.68 38.71
N SER A 25 -49.28 21.83 39.46
CA SER A 25 -48.55 20.68 38.90
C SER A 25 -49.49 19.69 38.19
N THR A 26 -50.67 19.42 38.75
CA THR A 26 -51.71 18.63 38.07
C THR A 26 -52.17 19.28 36.77
N LEU A 27 -52.49 20.58 36.79
CA LEU A 27 -52.93 21.33 35.60
C LEU A 27 -51.84 21.42 34.53
N GLU A 28 -50.57 21.54 34.92
CA GLU A 28 -49.43 21.54 33.98
C GLU A 28 -49.24 20.15 33.34
N SER A 29 -49.51 19.08 34.09
CA SER A 29 -49.48 17.71 33.57
C SER A 29 -50.63 17.45 32.60
N GLU A 30 -51.86 17.87 32.97
CA GLU A 30 -53.04 17.83 32.09
C GLU A 30 -52.79 18.64 30.80
N ARG A 31 -52.22 19.85 30.93
CA ARG A 31 -51.83 20.67 29.78
C ARG A 31 -50.82 19.97 28.88
N GLN A 32 -49.80 19.31 29.43
CA GLN A 32 -48.80 18.62 28.61
C GLN A 32 -49.43 17.47 27.82
N VAL A 33 -50.31 16.69 28.46
CA VAL A 33 -51.06 15.62 27.79
C VAL A 33 -51.93 16.18 26.65
N ASP A 34 -52.64 17.28 26.88
CA ASP A 34 -53.48 17.92 25.86
C ASP A 34 -52.63 18.48 24.70
N VAL A 35 -51.49 19.08 25.01
CA VAL A 35 -50.54 19.59 24.01
C VAL A 35 -49.99 18.45 23.15
N ASP A 36 -49.54 17.35 23.76
CA ASP A 36 -48.98 16.22 23.02
C ASP A 36 -50.03 15.61 22.06
N GLN A 37 -51.27 15.45 22.54
CA GLN A 37 -52.39 14.97 21.70
C GLN A 37 -52.69 15.91 20.52
N GLU A 38 -52.59 17.23 20.72
CA GLU A 38 -52.85 18.19 19.65
C GLU A 38 -51.68 18.36 18.69
N VAL A 39 -50.43 18.21 19.14
CA VAL A 39 -49.25 18.23 18.27
C VAL A 39 -49.34 17.12 17.23
N ASP A 40 -49.63 15.89 17.63
CA ASP A 40 -49.73 14.74 16.72
C ASP A 40 -50.84 14.92 15.67
N LYS A 41 -52.00 15.45 16.09
CA LYS A 41 -53.12 15.73 15.19
C LYS A 41 -52.82 16.86 14.20
N ASN A 42 -52.10 17.89 14.65
CA ASN A 42 -51.91 19.11 13.88
C ASN A 42 -50.60 19.14 13.08
N LEU A 43 -49.67 18.22 13.32
CA LEU A 43 -48.36 18.21 12.67
C LEU A 43 -48.43 18.20 11.14
N SER A 44 -49.31 17.37 10.56
CA SER A 44 -49.52 17.34 9.10
C SER A 44 -50.13 18.65 8.59
N LYS A 45 -51.11 19.22 9.30
CA LYS A 45 -51.68 20.53 8.95
C LYS A 45 -50.61 21.62 8.99
N PHE A 46 -49.78 21.63 10.03
CA PHE A 46 -48.71 22.61 10.19
C PHE A 46 -47.69 22.55 9.05
N ARG A 47 -47.26 21.34 8.64
CA ARG A 47 -46.38 21.15 7.48
C ARG A 47 -46.99 21.67 6.17
N LYS A 48 -48.31 21.49 6.00
CA LYS A 48 -49.06 22.02 4.85
C LYS A 48 -49.17 23.55 4.89
N THR A 49 -49.50 24.12 6.06
CA THR A 49 -49.57 25.57 6.26
C THR A 49 -48.25 26.26 5.94
N LEU A 50 -47.12 25.64 6.31
CA LEU A 50 -45.80 26.15 5.98
C LEU A 50 -45.37 25.88 4.52
N ASN A 51 -46.15 25.11 3.76
CA ASN A 51 -45.85 24.73 2.38
C ASN A 51 -44.47 24.03 2.21
N ILE A 52 -44.06 23.23 3.20
CA ILE A 52 -42.74 22.56 3.23
C ILE A 52 -42.81 21.06 2.91
N GLU A 53 -44.00 20.48 2.74
CA GLU A 53 -44.13 19.02 2.48
C GLU A 53 -43.34 18.57 1.25
N LYS A 54 -43.31 19.38 0.18
CA LYS A 54 -42.53 19.08 -1.02
C LYS A 54 -41.03 19.15 -0.74
N LEU A 55 -40.57 20.21 -0.08
CA LEU A 55 -39.16 20.38 0.30
C LEU A 55 -38.65 19.23 1.18
N ILE A 56 -39.44 18.79 2.16
CA ILE A 56 -39.06 17.64 3.01
C ILE A 56 -38.88 16.38 2.16
N LYS A 57 -39.80 16.11 1.21
CA LYS A 57 -39.70 14.95 0.32
C LYS A 57 -38.49 15.04 -0.61
N ASP A 58 -38.25 16.23 -1.17
CA ASP A 58 -37.13 16.47 -2.09
C ASP A 58 -35.78 16.30 -1.36
N VAL A 59 -35.67 16.80 -0.11
CA VAL A 59 -34.48 16.63 0.74
C VAL A 59 -34.29 15.16 1.13
N GLN A 60 -35.36 14.48 1.55
CA GLN A 60 -35.30 13.05 1.88
C GLN A 60 -34.77 12.24 0.69
N LYS A 61 -35.33 12.47 -0.50
CA LYS A 61 -34.90 11.81 -1.73
C LYS A 61 -33.43 12.11 -2.06
N ALA A 62 -33.02 13.38 -1.99
CA ALA A 62 -31.64 13.76 -2.26
C ALA A 62 -30.65 13.13 -1.25
N ASN A 63 -31.05 13.01 0.01
CA ASN A 63 -30.26 12.34 1.04
C ASN A 63 -30.12 10.83 0.76
N ASP A 64 -31.22 10.17 0.39
CA ASP A 64 -31.21 8.74 0.07
C ASP A 64 -30.37 8.46 -1.17
N ASP A 65 -30.55 9.25 -2.24
CA ASP A 65 -29.76 9.17 -3.48
C ASP A 65 -28.25 9.36 -3.20
N TYR A 66 -27.89 10.33 -2.34
CA TYR A 66 -26.50 10.57 -1.95
C TYR A 66 -25.91 9.42 -1.12
N SER A 67 -26.65 8.93 -0.14
CA SER A 67 -26.25 7.80 0.71
C SER A 67 -26.01 6.53 -0.12
N ASP A 68 -26.91 6.25 -1.07
CA ASP A 68 -26.78 5.13 -2.00
C ASP A 68 -25.57 5.30 -2.93
N PHE A 69 -25.32 6.51 -3.43
CA PHE A 69 -24.15 6.79 -4.25
C PHE A 69 -22.85 6.55 -3.47
N VAL A 70 -22.73 7.10 -2.26
CA VAL A 70 -21.52 6.95 -1.42
C VAL A 70 -21.27 5.48 -1.08
N THR A 71 -22.31 4.76 -0.68
CA THR A 71 -22.22 3.33 -0.33
C THR A 71 -21.79 2.49 -1.53
N ASN A 72 -22.42 2.69 -2.68
CA ASN A 72 -22.07 1.99 -3.91
C ASN A 72 -20.67 2.36 -4.42
N TYR A 73 -20.27 3.62 -4.29
CA TYR A 73 -18.93 4.09 -4.65
C TYR A 73 -17.86 3.41 -3.81
N GLU A 74 -17.99 3.42 -2.49
CA GLU A 74 -17.03 2.77 -1.58
C GLU A 74 -16.97 1.26 -1.83
N HIS A 75 -18.12 0.61 -2.04
CA HIS A 75 -18.17 -0.82 -2.36
C HIS A 75 -17.47 -1.14 -3.68
N ARG A 76 -17.74 -0.37 -4.75
CA ARG A 76 -17.10 -0.55 -6.06
C ARG A 76 -15.60 -0.29 -5.98
N LYS A 77 -15.17 0.77 -5.28
CA LYS A 77 -13.77 1.10 -5.04
C LYS A 77 -13.05 -0.03 -4.31
N ALA A 78 -13.62 -0.54 -3.21
CA ALA A 78 -13.06 -1.65 -2.45
C ALA A 78 -12.96 -2.94 -3.28
N THR A 79 -14.02 -3.27 -4.04
CA THR A 79 -14.04 -4.44 -4.92
C THR A 79 -12.90 -4.38 -5.94
N LYS A 80 -12.75 -3.24 -6.62
CA LYS A 80 -11.69 -3.04 -7.63
C LYS A 80 -10.29 -3.04 -7.02
N LYS A 81 -10.12 -2.44 -5.84
CA LYS A 81 -8.84 -2.47 -5.10
C LYS A 81 -8.46 -3.89 -4.71
N ASN A 82 -9.40 -4.68 -4.20
CA ASN A 82 -9.17 -6.07 -3.82
C ASN A 82 -8.83 -6.95 -5.02
N GLU A 83 -9.51 -6.74 -6.16
CA GLU A 83 -9.22 -7.41 -7.43
C GLU A 83 -7.79 -7.11 -7.89
N LEU A 84 -7.38 -5.83 -7.89
CA LEU A 84 -6.03 -5.41 -8.23
C LEU A 84 -4.98 -6.04 -7.28
N TYR A 85 -5.20 -5.97 -5.97
CA TYR A 85 -4.31 -6.59 -4.98
C TYR A 85 -4.16 -8.10 -5.22
N LYS A 86 -5.27 -8.81 -5.49
CA LYS A 86 -5.24 -10.25 -5.76
C LYS A 86 -4.40 -10.58 -7.00
N LEU A 87 -4.61 -9.84 -8.10
CA LEU A 87 -3.85 -10.03 -9.34
C LEU A 87 -2.37 -9.68 -9.15
N GLY A 88 -2.06 -8.57 -8.49
CA GLY A 88 -0.70 -8.17 -8.18
C GLY A 88 0.03 -9.21 -7.31
N ASN A 89 -0.63 -9.74 -6.28
CA ASN A 89 -0.06 -10.78 -5.42
C ASN A 89 0.18 -12.10 -6.18
N GLN A 90 -0.72 -12.47 -7.11
CA GLN A 90 -0.48 -13.61 -8.01
C GLN A 90 0.76 -13.41 -8.89
N LEU A 91 0.95 -12.21 -9.44
CA LEU A 91 2.14 -11.86 -10.20
C LEU A 91 3.41 -11.94 -9.34
N GLN A 92 3.42 -11.30 -8.17
CA GLN A 92 4.57 -11.30 -7.26
C GLN A 92 4.94 -12.73 -6.82
N LYS A 93 3.95 -13.56 -6.49
CA LYS A 93 4.17 -14.98 -6.16
C LYS A 93 4.79 -15.76 -7.31
N LYS A 94 4.33 -15.52 -8.55
CA LYS A 94 4.90 -16.18 -9.74
C LYS A 94 6.36 -15.75 -9.95
N LEU A 95 6.66 -14.47 -9.77
CA LEU A 95 8.02 -13.94 -9.88
C LEU A 95 8.93 -14.47 -8.76
N HIS A 96 8.45 -14.57 -7.51
CA HIS A 96 9.20 -15.19 -6.41
C HIS A 96 9.56 -16.65 -6.70
N LYS A 97 8.62 -17.42 -7.27
CA LYS A 97 8.89 -18.81 -7.65
C LYS A 97 10.03 -18.89 -8.67
N TRP A 98 10.00 -18.04 -9.69
CA TRP A 98 11.08 -18.00 -10.69
C TRP A 98 12.38 -17.47 -10.13
N GLN A 99 12.34 -16.47 -9.26
CA GLN A 99 13.49 -15.95 -8.54
C GLN A 99 14.22 -17.05 -7.78
N SER A 100 13.49 -17.91 -7.06
CA SER A 100 14.07 -19.06 -6.36
C SER A 100 14.68 -20.08 -7.32
N ILE A 101 13.97 -20.44 -8.41
CA ILE A 101 14.44 -21.43 -9.40
C ILE A 101 15.69 -20.95 -10.14
N ARG A 102 15.71 -19.67 -10.54
CA ARG A 102 16.76 -19.05 -11.37
C ARG A 102 17.85 -18.37 -10.57
N ARG A 103 17.64 -18.26 -9.24
CA ARG A 103 18.50 -17.56 -8.28
C ARG A 103 18.79 -16.13 -8.71
N TRP A 104 17.74 -15.36 -9.02
CA TRP A 104 17.89 -13.92 -9.25
C TRP A 104 18.26 -13.22 -7.95
N GLU A 105 19.10 -12.20 -8.04
CA GLU A 105 19.70 -11.55 -6.87
C GLU A 105 18.66 -10.83 -6.01
N LYS A 106 17.70 -10.18 -6.67
CA LYS A 106 16.66 -9.38 -6.01
C LYS A 106 15.36 -10.15 -5.91
N SER A 107 14.64 -9.91 -4.81
CA SER A 107 13.26 -10.39 -4.65
C SER A 107 12.27 -9.36 -5.20
N PRO A 108 11.16 -9.81 -5.82
CA PRO A 108 10.11 -8.90 -6.27
C PRO A 108 9.37 -8.31 -5.07
N SER A 109 9.27 -6.99 -5.01
CA SER A 109 8.55 -6.28 -3.94
C SER A 109 7.85 -5.06 -4.52
N PHE A 110 6.60 -5.24 -4.94
CA PHE A 110 5.77 -4.17 -5.52
C PHE A 110 4.32 -4.22 -5.03
N ILE A 111 4.06 -5.02 -3.99
CA ILE A 111 2.75 -5.18 -3.35
C ILE A 111 2.79 -4.64 -1.92
N THR A 112 1.94 -3.66 -1.64
CA THR A 112 1.78 -3.08 -0.30
C THR A 112 0.59 -3.71 0.40
N HIS A 113 0.85 -4.51 1.44
CA HIS A 113 -0.17 -5.29 2.14
C HIS A 113 -1.15 -4.42 2.94
N ASN A 114 -0.71 -3.24 3.40
CA ASN A 114 -1.49 -2.29 4.20
C ASN A 114 -1.66 -0.94 3.49
N ALA A 115 -1.84 -0.93 2.16
CA ALA A 115 -2.01 0.32 1.43
C ALA A 115 -3.24 1.09 1.94
N ASP A 116 -3.08 2.38 2.20
CA ASP A 116 -4.13 3.25 2.71
C ASP A 116 -5.36 3.26 1.79
N LYS A 117 -6.52 3.68 2.32
CA LYS A 117 -7.79 3.72 1.56
C LYS A 117 -7.68 4.42 0.19
N ASN A 118 -6.74 5.34 0.04
CA ASN A 118 -6.55 6.13 -1.18
C ASN A 118 -5.31 5.73 -1.99
N GLU A 119 -4.51 4.79 -1.51
CA GLU A 119 -3.30 4.35 -2.21
C GLU A 119 -3.54 3.10 -3.05
N SER A 120 -2.77 3.00 -4.14
CA SER A 120 -2.72 1.79 -4.95
C SER A 120 -2.01 0.69 -4.17
N PRO A 121 -2.60 -0.52 -4.06
CA PRO A 121 -1.95 -1.65 -3.40
C PRO A 121 -0.81 -2.27 -4.24
N VAL A 122 -0.67 -1.85 -5.50
CA VAL A 122 0.28 -2.40 -6.47
C VAL A 122 1.01 -1.25 -7.16
N ASP A 123 2.34 -1.29 -7.13
CA ASP A 123 3.20 -0.41 -7.93
C ASP A 123 3.63 -1.13 -9.22
N MET A 124 2.96 -0.80 -10.33
CA MET A 124 3.26 -1.44 -11.61
C MET A 124 4.57 -0.97 -12.23
N ASP A 125 5.02 0.24 -11.93
CA ASP A 125 6.27 0.76 -12.48
C ASP A 125 7.44 0.01 -11.86
N ASP A 126 7.39 -0.23 -10.55
CA ASP A 126 8.39 -1.06 -9.86
C ASP A 126 8.33 -2.53 -10.29
N ALA A 127 7.13 -3.07 -10.55
CA ALA A 127 7.00 -4.40 -11.13
C ALA A 127 7.68 -4.52 -12.50
N ILE A 128 7.50 -3.53 -13.37
CA ILE A 128 8.11 -3.50 -14.72
C ILE A 128 9.62 -3.33 -14.62
N LYS A 129 10.11 -2.41 -13.77
CA LYS A 129 11.55 -2.23 -13.53
C LYS A 129 12.18 -3.53 -13.03
N TYR A 130 11.53 -4.22 -12.09
CA TYR A 130 12.00 -5.51 -11.60
C TYR A 130 12.10 -6.55 -12.73
N ILE A 131 11.06 -6.65 -13.58
CA ILE A 131 11.07 -7.56 -14.73
C ILE A 131 12.21 -7.23 -15.71
N ALA A 132 12.47 -5.95 -15.95
CA ALA A 132 13.56 -5.51 -16.81
C ALA A 132 14.93 -5.92 -16.23
N ILE A 133 15.15 -5.73 -14.92
CA ILE A 133 16.39 -6.13 -14.24
C ILE A 133 16.63 -7.64 -14.38
N VAL A 134 15.62 -8.47 -14.06
CA VAL A 134 15.81 -9.93 -14.14
C VAL A 134 15.91 -10.43 -15.59
N CYS A 135 15.35 -9.69 -16.55
CA CYS A 135 15.54 -9.98 -17.98
C CYS A 135 16.98 -9.70 -18.41
N GLU A 136 17.57 -8.60 -17.96
CA GLU A 136 18.98 -8.29 -18.18
C GLU A 136 19.89 -9.37 -17.58
N GLU A 137 19.63 -9.80 -16.34
CA GLU A 137 20.37 -10.89 -15.70
C GLU A 137 20.32 -12.20 -16.53
N GLU A 138 19.14 -12.60 -17.00
CA GLU A 138 19.01 -13.80 -17.85
C GLU A 138 19.72 -13.62 -19.20
N THR A 139 19.73 -12.40 -19.74
CA THR A 139 20.41 -12.08 -21.00
C THR A 139 21.93 -12.14 -20.85
N ILE A 140 22.48 -11.62 -19.76
CA ILE A 140 23.91 -11.74 -19.42
C ILE A 140 24.28 -13.22 -19.27
N LYS A 141 23.50 -14.00 -18.50
CA LYS A 141 23.72 -15.45 -18.36
C LYS A 141 23.69 -16.18 -19.70
N ALA A 142 22.81 -15.78 -20.62
CA ALA A 142 22.75 -16.33 -21.97
C ALA A 142 23.97 -15.92 -22.82
N TYR A 143 24.40 -14.65 -22.70
CA TYR A 143 25.60 -14.14 -23.36
C TYR A 143 26.85 -14.90 -22.91
N ASP A 144 27.02 -15.14 -21.61
CA ASP A 144 28.18 -15.84 -21.05
C ASP A 144 28.27 -17.30 -21.51
N ARG A 145 27.11 -17.92 -21.78
CA ARG A 145 27.00 -19.26 -22.38
C ARG A 145 27.25 -19.27 -23.89
N SER A 146 27.20 -18.12 -24.55
CA SER A 146 27.45 -18.02 -26.00
C SER A 146 28.94 -18.19 -26.33
N LYS A 147 29.26 -18.31 -27.63
CA LYS A 147 30.65 -18.35 -28.12
C LYS A 147 31.44 -17.09 -27.72
N LYS A 148 30.79 -15.93 -27.65
CA LYS A 148 31.43 -14.67 -27.25
C LYS A 148 31.79 -14.70 -25.75
N GLY A 149 30.87 -15.16 -24.91
CA GLY A 149 31.15 -15.38 -23.49
C GLY A 149 32.19 -16.48 -23.24
N GLN A 150 32.21 -17.53 -24.06
CA GLN A 150 33.26 -18.56 -24.02
C GLN A 150 34.64 -17.98 -24.34
N ALA A 151 34.74 -17.04 -25.30
CA ALA A 151 36.00 -16.37 -25.59
C ALA A 151 36.54 -15.58 -24.38
N ILE A 152 35.65 -14.91 -23.62
CA ILE A 152 36.03 -14.21 -22.38
C ILE A 152 36.52 -15.22 -21.33
N ARG A 153 35.79 -16.30 -21.09
CA ARG A 153 36.21 -17.34 -20.13
C ARG A 153 37.53 -18.01 -20.51
N ASN A 154 37.76 -18.23 -21.79
CA ASN A 154 39.03 -18.77 -22.27
C ASN A 154 40.18 -17.78 -22.01
N LEU A 155 39.94 -16.49 -22.19
CA LEU A 155 40.93 -15.45 -21.89
C LEU A 155 41.24 -15.37 -20.39
N ASP A 156 40.23 -15.51 -19.53
CA ASP A 156 40.43 -15.58 -18.07
C ASP A 156 41.23 -16.83 -17.67
N ALA A 157 40.92 -18.00 -18.25
CA ALA A 157 41.67 -19.23 -18.02
C ALA A 157 43.13 -19.13 -18.51
N GLN A 158 43.36 -18.50 -19.67
CA GLN A 158 44.70 -18.22 -20.20
C GLN A 158 45.49 -17.29 -19.28
N LYS A 159 44.84 -16.30 -18.66
CA LYS A 159 45.46 -15.44 -17.65
C LYS A 159 45.88 -16.24 -16.42
N GLU A 160 44.99 -17.07 -15.88
CA GLU A 160 45.28 -17.94 -14.74
C GLU A 160 46.43 -18.91 -15.05
N GLU A 161 46.44 -19.49 -16.25
CA GLU A 161 47.50 -20.37 -16.73
C GLU A 161 48.87 -19.67 -16.82
N ALA A 162 48.88 -18.42 -17.30
CA ALA A 162 50.10 -17.60 -17.34
C ALA A 162 50.60 -17.24 -15.93
N GLU A 163 49.70 -16.93 -14.99
CA GLU A 163 50.04 -16.67 -13.59
C GLU A 163 50.58 -17.93 -12.90
N ASN A 164 49.94 -19.08 -13.10
CA ASN A 164 50.42 -20.37 -12.58
C ASN A 164 51.80 -20.74 -13.14
N ALA A 165 52.04 -20.50 -14.44
CA ALA A 165 53.34 -20.71 -15.06
C ALA A 165 54.42 -19.83 -14.40
N LEU A 166 54.11 -18.58 -14.08
CA LEU A 166 55.02 -17.67 -13.38
C LEU A 166 55.41 -18.20 -11.99
N TYR A 167 54.48 -18.81 -11.26
CA TYR A 167 54.71 -19.35 -9.92
C TYR A 167 55.18 -20.81 -9.89
N SER A 168 55.31 -21.46 -11.04
CA SER A 168 55.67 -22.89 -11.14
C SER A 168 57.12 -23.23 -10.77
N GLY A 169 57.99 -22.23 -10.60
CA GLY A 169 59.41 -22.42 -10.27
C GLY A 169 60.29 -22.90 -11.44
N GLY A 170 59.78 -22.87 -12.68
CA GLY A 170 60.54 -23.17 -13.89
C GLY A 170 61.63 -22.14 -14.20
N SER A 171 62.47 -22.44 -15.20
CA SER A 171 63.50 -21.49 -15.66
C SER A 171 62.83 -20.25 -16.26
N MET A 172 63.45 -19.07 -16.06
CA MET A 172 62.90 -17.79 -16.55
C MET A 172 62.65 -17.79 -18.06
N VAL A 173 63.47 -18.51 -18.84
CA VAL A 173 63.34 -18.62 -20.30
C VAL A 173 62.13 -19.47 -20.68
N ASP A 174 61.97 -20.63 -20.04
CA ASP A 174 60.87 -21.56 -20.33
C ASP A 174 59.52 -20.95 -19.93
N VAL A 175 59.44 -20.36 -18.74
CA VAL A 175 58.25 -19.66 -18.24
C VAL A 175 57.88 -18.52 -19.18
N ARG A 176 58.86 -17.74 -19.65
CA ARG A 176 58.61 -16.62 -20.56
C ARG A 176 58.12 -17.08 -21.93
N GLN A 177 58.71 -18.14 -22.48
CA GLN A 177 58.28 -18.71 -23.77
C GLN A 177 56.86 -19.26 -23.68
N TYR A 178 56.51 -19.89 -22.56
CA TYR A 178 55.16 -20.39 -22.30
C TYR A 178 54.13 -19.25 -22.24
N ILE A 179 54.40 -18.19 -21.46
CA ILE A 179 53.55 -17.01 -21.37
C ILE A 179 53.40 -16.31 -22.74
N HIS A 180 54.48 -16.23 -23.52
CA HIS A 180 54.44 -15.68 -24.88
C HIS A 180 53.48 -16.46 -25.80
N ASN A 181 53.50 -17.80 -25.73
CA ASN A 181 52.60 -18.65 -26.51
C ASN A 181 51.12 -18.47 -26.09
N ILE A 182 50.87 -18.30 -24.79
CA ILE A 182 49.54 -17.97 -24.27
C ILE A 182 49.07 -16.62 -24.83
N PHE A 183 49.92 -15.59 -24.80
CA PHE A 183 49.58 -14.26 -25.35
C PHE A 183 49.26 -14.31 -26.84
N ASN A 184 50.04 -15.05 -27.63
CA ASN A 184 49.77 -15.24 -29.06
C ASN A 184 48.41 -15.93 -29.31
N THR A 185 48.09 -16.95 -28.50
CA THR A 185 46.82 -17.70 -28.61
C THR A 185 45.62 -16.85 -28.16
N ALA A 186 45.83 -15.96 -27.19
CA ALA A 186 44.84 -14.96 -26.73
C ALA A 186 44.68 -13.77 -27.70
N GLY A 187 45.54 -13.65 -28.73
CA GLY A 187 45.56 -12.50 -29.63
C GLY A 187 46.10 -11.22 -28.97
N ILE A 188 46.88 -11.34 -27.89
CA ILE A 188 47.49 -10.24 -27.15
C ILE A 188 48.88 -9.97 -27.72
N ALA A 189 49.15 -8.72 -28.11
CA ALA A 189 50.46 -8.33 -28.60
C ALA A 189 51.50 -8.31 -27.47
N ASP A 190 52.47 -9.24 -27.50
CA ASP A 190 53.60 -9.24 -26.58
C ASP A 190 54.66 -8.20 -27.00
N ARG A 191 54.77 -7.11 -26.23
CA ARG A 191 55.67 -5.98 -26.52
C ARG A 191 57.01 -6.03 -25.78
N VAL A 192 57.32 -7.12 -25.09
CA VAL A 192 58.57 -7.23 -24.36
C VAL A 192 59.75 -7.42 -25.32
N ALA A 193 60.87 -6.77 -25.02
CA ALA A 193 62.06 -6.80 -25.86
C ALA A 193 62.53 -8.25 -26.08
N LYS A 194 62.77 -8.63 -27.35
CA LYS A 194 63.24 -9.99 -27.71
C LYS A 194 64.53 -10.40 -27.02
N SER A 195 65.33 -9.44 -26.54
CA SER A 195 66.52 -9.68 -25.72
C SER A 195 66.22 -10.34 -24.36
N LEU A 196 65.03 -10.11 -23.80
CA LEU A 196 64.58 -10.76 -22.55
C LEU A 196 63.98 -12.15 -22.79
N LEU A 197 63.69 -12.51 -24.04
CA LEU A 197 63.22 -13.85 -24.39
C LEU A 197 64.36 -14.88 -24.38
N MET A 198 65.63 -14.44 -24.41
CA MET A 198 66.83 -15.30 -24.53
C MET A 198 66.53 -16.54 -25.38
N LEU A 199 65.98 -16.32 -26.59
CA LEU A 199 65.86 -17.37 -27.58
C LEU A 199 67.28 -17.82 -27.88
N SER A 200 67.68 -18.97 -27.34
CA SER A 200 68.97 -19.58 -27.66
C SER A 200 69.07 -19.68 -29.17
N LYS A 201 70.18 -19.21 -29.74
CA LYS A 201 70.52 -19.43 -31.14
C LYS A 201 70.46 -20.92 -31.50
#